data_AF-A0A843LWT3-F1
#
_entry.id   AF-A0A843LWT3-F1
#
_cell.length_a   1.000
_cell.length_b   1.000
_cell.length_c   1.000
_cell.angle_alpha   90.00
_cell.angle_beta   90.00
_cell.angle_gamma   90.00
#
_symmetry.space_group_name_H-M   'P 1'
#
loop_
_entity.id
_entity.type
_entity.pdbx_description
1 polymer ?
#
loop_
_entity_poly.entity_id
_entity_poly.type
_entity_poly.pdbx_seq_one_letter_code
_entity_poly.pdbx_strand_id
1 'polypeptide(L)'
;SDKEEWVKLSSSVAINLTSEQTGEGNAAPYREAEDIANLAKKYQRGLEAIMFIGDGYDDLITGFEKAIGIGADVFVLEGGPYNGAKNPVEAFAKAVAASRILCPGKVVGTNGAYERECRIGLRSGLNVIITGFPKNHHGYMCGYEPGTARRGKFGLPRIMQIMKEEVHNPNVQVPVLKEDLIPLTTAIKIAGRDYIYPKKIGAYTVGDAHWATLINSKMYKNLTLKNDLNDIVNSVNGNSVALLGGRFLSWVIANELDKQVDEIIISDADPWVQRMTVENLQDALDATIIPGDGDVNSAKQADSSIISSTVPGISNKILNKVPNAFNIV
;
A
#
# COMPACT_ATOMS: atom_id res chain seq x y z
N SER A 1 -7.25 -29.93 -12.22
CA SER A 1 -8.31 -30.07 -11.21
C SER A 1 -7.86 -29.56 -9.84
N ASP A 2 -6.63 -29.81 -9.34
CA ASP A 2 -6.20 -29.25 -8.03
C ASP A 2 -5.64 -27.83 -8.11
N LYS A 3 -4.84 -27.53 -9.13
CA LYS A 3 -4.21 -26.20 -9.37
C LYS A 3 -5.23 -25.06 -9.31
N GLU A 4 -6.37 -25.27 -9.95
CA GLU A 4 -7.45 -24.29 -10.03
C GLU A 4 -8.17 -24.11 -8.70
N GLU A 5 -8.31 -25.18 -7.91
CA GLU A 5 -8.92 -25.12 -6.58
C GLU A 5 -8.04 -24.33 -5.60
N TRP A 6 -6.73 -24.55 -5.63
CA TRP A 6 -5.78 -23.78 -4.81
C TRP A 6 -5.83 -22.29 -5.11
N VAL A 7 -5.90 -21.89 -6.39
CA VAL A 7 -6.06 -20.48 -6.78
C VAL A 7 -7.39 -19.93 -6.29
N LYS A 8 -8.48 -20.70 -6.34
CA LYS A 8 -9.77 -20.25 -5.78
C LYS A 8 -9.72 -20.05 -4.27
N LEU A 9 -8.94 -20.84 -3.55
CA LEU A 9 -8.84 -20.75 -2.09
C LEU A 9 -7.87 -19.67 -1.61
N SER A 10 -6.90 -19.26 -2.45
CA SER A 10 -5.89 -18.30 -2.07
C SER A 10 -6.39 -16.85 -2.09
N SER A 11 -5.76 -15.99 -1.29
CA SER A 11 -5.95 -14.54 -1.36
C SER A 11 -5.17 -13.94 -2.53
N SER A 12 -3.96 -14.46 -2.77
CA SER A 12 -3.05 -14.12 -3.86
C SER A 12 -2.28 -15.37 -4.31
N VAL A 13 -1.60 -15.28 -5.44
CA VAL A 13 -0.75 -16.34 -5.99
C VAL A 13 0.60 -15.74 -6.36
N ALA A 14 1.69 -16.40 -5.99
CA ALA A 14 3.03 -16.00 -6.37
C ALA A 14 3.53 -16.81 -7.58
N ILE A 15 4.14 -16.12 -8.54
CA ILE A 15 4.85 -16.69 -9.68
C ILE A 15 6.31 -16.24 -9.62
N ASN A 16 7.22 -17.11 -10.05
CA ASN A 16 8.64 -16.79 -10.12
C ASN A 16 9.03 -16.49 -11.57
N LEU A 17 9.52 -15.28 -11.82
CA LEU A 17 9.92 -14.80 -13.14
C LEU A 17 11.43 -14.88 -13.37
N THR A 18 12.17 -15.46 -12.42
CA THR A 18 13.64 -15.50 -12.50
C THR A 18 14.16 -16.43 -13.58
N SER A 19 13.30 -17.26 -14.19
CA SER A 19 13.60 -18.02 -15.41
C SER A 19 13.79 -17.15 -16.64
N GLU A 20 13.28 -15.93 -16.64
CA GLU A 20 13.54 -14.92 -17.68
C GLU A 20 14.73 -14.02 -17.34
N GLN A 21 15.26 -14.15 -16.12
CA GLN A 21 16.45 -13.47 -15.63
C GLN A 21 17.64 -14.43 -15.68
N THR A 22 18.80 -14.01 -15.17
CA THR A 22 20.00 -14.87 -15.06
C THR A 22 19.85 -16.06 -14.08
N GLY A 23 18.67 -16.27 -13.51
CA GLY A 23 18.35 -17.28 -12.50
C GLY A 23 18.07 -18.69 -13.03
N GLU A 24 18.86 -19.19 -13.99
CA GLU A 24 18.65 -20.52 -14.58
C GLU A 24 18.50 -21.62 -13.51
N GLY A 25 17.37 -22.34 -13.52
CA GLY A 25 17.09 -23.47 -12.63
C GLY A 25 16.37 -23.17 -11.32
N ASN A 26 16.10 -21.90 -10.99
CA ASN A 26 15.39 -21.51 -9.75
C ASN A 26 13.87 -21.29 -9.92
N ALA A 27 13.37 -21.38 -11.15
CA ALA A 27 11.97 -21.16 -11.48
C ALA A 27 11.47 -22.09 -12.59
N ALA A 28 10.16 -22.31 -12.62
CA ALA A 28 9.49 -22.94 -13.74
C ALA A 28 9.60 -22.06 -15.01
N PRO A 29 9.44 -22.62 -16.22
CA PRO A 29 9.43 -21.85 -17.45
C PRO A 29 8.37 -20.74 -17.44
N TYR A 30 8.63 -19.62 -18.11
CA TYR A 30 7.72 -18.47 -18.16
C TYR A 30 6.30 -18.82 -18.58
N ARG A 31 6.14 -19.77 -19.51
CA ARG A 31 4.82 -20.28 -19.94
C ARG A 31 3.97 -20.79 -18.77
N GLU A 32 4.58 -21.46 -17.79
CA GLU A 32 3.84 -21.92 -16.61
C GLU A 32 3.42 -20.76 -15.71
N ALA A 33 4.27 -19.72 -15.61
CA ALA A 33 3.92 -18.49 -14.91
C ALA A 33 2.73 -17.80 -15.57
N GLU A 34 2.69 -17.73 -16.91
CA GLU A 34 1.54 -17.20 -17.68
C GLU A 34 0.25 -17.98 -17.41
N ASP A 35 0.32 -19.32 -17.41
CA ASP A 35 -0.83 -20.17 -17.10
C ASP A 35 -1.40 -19.89 -15.68
N ILE A 36 -0.52 -19.71 -14.69
CA ILE A 36 -0.92 -19.38 -13.31
C ILE A 36 -1.49 -17.96 -13.23
N ALA A 37 -0.86 -16.99 -13.88
CA ALA A 37 -1.34 -15.61 -13.92
C ALA A 37 -2.74 -15.51 -14.54
N ASN A 38 -2.99 -16.23 -15.63
CA ASN A 38 -4.30 -16.28 -16.26
C ASN A 38 -5.36 -16.90 -15.36
N LEU A 39 -5.00 -17.92 -14.57
CA LEU A 39 -5.91 -18.48 -13.56
C LEU A 39 -6.18 -17.49 -12.42
N ALA A 40 -5.15 -16.81 -11.92
CA ALA A 40 -5.31 -15.79 -10.87
C ALA A 40 -6.27 -14.68 -11.34
N LYS A 41 -6.07 -14.16 -12.56
CA LYS A 41 -6.95 -13.17 -13.19
C LYS A 41 -8.39 -13.69 -13.35
N LYS A 42 -8.56 -14.92 -13.86
CA LYS A 42 -9.87 -15.57 -14.00
C LYS A 42 -10.66 -15.60 -12.68
N TYR A 43 -9.96 -15.77 -11.56
CA TYR A 43 -10.56 -15.85 -10.23
C TYR A 43 -10.43 -14.59 -9.39
N GLN A 44 -10.00 -13.47 -10.00
CA GLN A 44 -9.83 -12.18 -9.33
C GLN A 44 -8.96 -12.31 -8.07
N ARG A 45 -7.82 -12.99 -8.21
CA ARG A 45 -6.80 -13.15 -7.18
C ARG A 45 -5.63 -12.22 -7.45
N GLY A 46 -5.01 -11.71 -6.39
CA GLY A 46 -3.78 -10.94 -6.52
C GLY A 46 -2.66 -11.79 -7.10
N LEU A 47 -1.83 -11.19 -7.96
CA LEU A 47 -0.68 -11.83 -8.59
C LEU A 47 0.63 -11.21 -8.10
N GLU A 48 1.49 -12.01 -7.50
CA GLU A 48 2.80 -11.60 -7.00
C GLU A 48 3.90 -12.13 -7.92
N ALA A 49 4.77 -11.25 -8.41
CA ALA A 49 5.90 -11.63 -9.25
C ALA A 49 7.21 -11.57 -8.47
N ILE A 50 7.85 -12.72 -8.30
CA ILE A 50 9.17 -12.85 -7.71
C ILE A 50 10.23 -12.63 -8.80
N MET A 51 11.19 -11.77 -8.52
CA MET A 51 12.29 -11.41 -9.41
C MET A 51 13.55 -11.09 -8.62
N PHE A 52 14.71 -11.25 -9.23
CA PHE A 52 16.00 -10.93 -8.64
C PHE A 52 16.36 -9.46 -8.87
N ILE A 53 17.08 -8.87 -7.91
CA ILE A 53 17.88 -7.67 -8.18
C ILE A 53 18.94 -7.98 -9.25
N GLY A 54 19.48 -9.20 -9.23
CA GLY A 54 20.44 -9.68 -10.21
C GLY A 54 21.81 -9.03 -10.09
N ASP A 55 22.59 -9.16 -11.17
CA ASP A 55 23.96 -8.63 -11.27
C ASP A 55 24.03 -7.20 -11.84
N GLY A 56 22.89 -6.58 -12.15
CA GLY A 56 22.87 -5.26 -12.75
C GLY A 56 21.52 -4.82 -13.30
N TYR A 57 21.55 -3.72 -14.06
CA TYR A 57 20.36 -3.07 -14.59
C TYR A 57 19.55 -3.97 -15.52
N ASP A 58 20.19 -4.62 -16.50
CA ASP A 58 19.49 -5.38 -17.55
C ASP A 58 18.69 -6.56 -16.96
N ASP A 59 19.24 -7.22 -15.95
CA ASP A 59 18.58 -8.35 -15.30
C ASP A 59 17.35 -7.91 -14.51
N LEU A 60 17.47 -6.82 -13.74
CA LEU A 60 16.35 -6.23 -13.00
C LEU A 60 15.24 -5.72 -13.94
N ILE A 61 15.61 -5.02 -15.02
CA ILE A 61 14.65 -4.49 -15.99
C ILE A 61 13.91 -5.63 -16.71
N THR A 62 14.60 -6.71 -17.06
CA THR A 62 13.94 -7.89 -17.63
C THR A 62 12.88 -8.44 -16.69
N GLY A 63 13.19 -8.54 -15.39
CA GLY A 63 12.22 -8.91 -14.36
C GLY A 63 11.01 -7.96 -14.32
N PHE A 64 11.23 -6.65 -14.34
CA PHE A 64 10.15 -5.65 -14.38
C PHE A 64 9.30 -5.75 -15.65
N GLU A 65 9.89 -5.83 -16.83
CA GLU A 65 9.17 -5.93 -18.09
C GLU A 65 8.26 -7.16 -18.12
N LYS A 66 8.78 -8.30 -17.66
CA LYS A 66 8.01 -9.56 -17.59
C LYS A 66 6.90 -9.49 -16.56
N ALA A 67 7.16 -8.89 -15.39
CA ALA A 67 6.16 -8.70 -14.34
C ALA A 67 5.04 -7.75 -14.77
N ILE A 68 5.37 -6.68 -15.49
CA ILE A 68 4.38 -5.75 -16.06
C ILE A 68 3.59 -6.46 -17.15
N GLY A 69 4.27 -7.14 -18.08
CA GLY A 69 3.64 -7.84 -19.20
C GLY A 69 2.66 -8.92 -18.76
N ILE A 70 3.00 -9.67 -17.72
CA ILE A 70 2.12 -10.70 -17.16
C ILE A 70 1.00 -10.11 -16.27
N GLY A 71 1.07 -8.82 -15.95
CA GLY A 71 0.09 -8.09 -15.16
C GLY A 71 0.15 -8.43 -13.67
N ALA A 72 1.35 -8.46 -13.10
CA ALA A 72 1.54 -8.64 -11.67
C ALA A 72 1.09 -7.40 -10.87
N ASP A 73 0.42 -7.65 -9.74
CA ASP A 73 -0.08 -6.63 -8.82
C ASP A 73 0.94 -6.23 -7.76
N VAL A 74 1.91 -7.12 -7.50
CA VAL A 74 2.94 -7.01 -6.47
C VAL A 74 4.28 -7.42 -7.05
N PHE A 75 5.32 -6.62 -6.83
CA PHE A 75 6.70 -7.01 -7.15
C PHE A 75 7.39 -7.50 -5.87
N VAL A 76 7.93 -8.72 -5.91
CA VAL A 76 8.70 -9.30 -4.82
C VAL A 76 10.16 -9.34 -5.26
N LEU A 77 10.97 -8.46 -4.68
CA LEU A 77 12.39 -8.33 -5.02
C LEU A 77 13.24 -9.25 -4.14
N GLU A 78 13.93 -10.19 -4.75
CA GLU A 78 14.95 -10.97 -4.05
C GLU A 78 16.29 -10.24 -4.08
N GLY A 79 16.78 -9.90 -2.89
CA GLY A 79 18.13 -9.37 -2.68
C GLY A 79 19.15 -10.49 -2.62
N GLY A 80 19.90 -10.57 -1.52
CA GLY A 80 20.85 -11.66 -1.29
C GLY A 80 20.19 -13.05 -1.25
N PRO A 81 20.80 -14.09 -1.86
CA PRO A 81 22.15 -14.09 -2.47
C PRO A 81 22.20 -13.62 -3.93
N TYR A 82 21.07 -13.28 -4.54
CA TYR A 82 20.93 -12.99 -5.97
C TYR A 82 21.16 -11.52 -6.36
N ASN A 83 21.57 -10.69 -5.40
CA ASN A 83 22.00 -9.32 -5.63
C ASN A 83 23.53 -9.28 -5.71
N GLY A 84 24.07 -9.46 -6.93
CA GLY A 84 25.50 -9.45 -7.21
C GLY A 84 26.07 -8.08 -7.55
N ALA A 85 25.27 -7.01 -7.43
CA ALA A 85 25.72 -5.65 -7.68
C ALA A 85 26.91 -5.26 -6.78
N LYS A 86 27.84 -4.46 -7.30
CA LYS A 86 29.01 -3.97 -6.55
C LYS A 86 28.63 -3.22 -5.25
N ASN A 87 27.51 -2.51 -5.27
CA ASN A 87 26.90 -1.90 -4.08
C ASN A 87 25.49 -2.48 -3.87
N PRO A 88 25.37 -3.63 -3.17
CA PRO A 88 24.10 -4.33 -3.04
C PRO A 88 23.01 -3.50 -2.35
N VAL A 89 23.39 -2.69 -1.36
CA VAL A 89 22.46 -1.86 -0.56
C VAL A 89 21.83 -0.77 -1.42
N GLU A 90 22.63 -0.08 -2.22
CA GLU A 90 22.14 0.97 -3.13
C GLU A 90 21.31 0.37 -4.28
N ALA A 91 21.75 -0.75 -4.85
CA ALA A 91 21.00 -1.45 -5.88
C ALA A 91 19.61 -1.87 -5.38
N PHE A 92 19.55 -2.44 -4.18
CA PHE A 92 18.30 -2.83 -3.53
C PHE A 92 17.38 -1.63 -3.28
N ALA A 93 17.92 -0.51 -2.76
CA ALA A 93 17.18 0.73 -2.55
C ALA A 93 16.54 1.26 -3.84
N LYS A 94 17.33 1.33 -4.92
CA LYS A 94 16.88 1.81 -6.23
C LYS A 94 15.81 0.89 -6.83
N ALA A 95 15.98 -0.42 -6.70
CA ALA A 95 15.01 -1.38 -7.18
C ALA A 95 13.67 -1.28 -6.43
N VAL A 96 13.70 -1.10 -5.10
CA VAL A 96 12.48 -0.86 -4.32
C VAL A 96 11.79 0.42 -4.77
N ALA A 97 12.53 1.53 -4.91
CA ALA A 97 11.97 2.79 -5.38
C ALA A 97 11.39 2.70 -6.80
N ALA A 98 12.10 2.04 -7.73
CA ALA A 98 11.61 1.81 -9.09
C ALA A 98 10.36 0.93 -9.09
N SER A 99 10.32 -0.12 -8.28
CA SER A 99 9.15 -0.99 -8.14
C SER A 99 7.94 -0.23 -7.61
N ARG A 100 8.15 0.68 -6.64
CA ARG A 100 7.10 1.60 -6.15
C ARG A 100 6.58 2.51 -7.26
N ILE A 101 7.34 2.80 -8.31
CA ILE A 101 6.87 3.62 -9.44
C ILE A 101 6.16 2.76 -10.48
N LEU A 102 6.68 1.56 -10.77
CA LEU A 102 6.24 0.74 -11.90
C LEU A 102 5.06 -0.18 -11.57
N CYS A 103 4.98 -0.69 -10.35
CA CYS A 103 3.97 -1.67 -9.95
C CYS A 103 2.56 -1.01 -9.87
N PRO A 104 1.49 -1.60 -10.46
CA PRO A 104 0.13 -1.06 -10.39
C PRO A 104 -0.37 -0.87 -8.95
N GLY A 105 -0.14 -1.87 -8.08
CA GLY A 105 -0.47 -1.83 -6.64
C GLY A 105 0.46 -0.97 -5.81
N LYS A 106 1.58 -0.52 -6.39
CA LYS A 106 2.72 0.07 -5.67
C LYS A 106 3.23 -0.83 -4.54
N VAL A 107 2.83 -2.09 -4.49
CA VAL A 107 3.27 -3.00 -3.45
C VAL A 107 4.63 -3.56 -3.86
N VAL A 108 5.59 -3.41 -2.95
CA VAL A 108 6.90 -4.01 -3.08
C VAL A 108 7.16 -4.88 -1.87
N GLY A 109 7.32 -6.17 -2.13
CA GLY A 109 7.74 -7.16 -1.16
C GLY A 109 9.19 -7.53 -1.34
N THR A 110 9.76 -8.16 -0.33
CA THR A 110 11.05 -8.83 -0.45
C THR A 110 11.05 -10.10 0.38
N ASN A 111 11.69 -11.13 -0.14
CA ASN A 111 12.16 -12.27 0.65
C ASN A 111 13.69 -12.18 0.89
N GLY A 112 14.29 -11.03 0.58
CA GLY A 112 15.71 -10.75 0.70
C GLY A 112 16.24 -11.14 2.08
N ALA A 113 17.35 -11.87 2.07
CA ALA A 113 17.89 -12.48 3.27
C ALA A 113 18.49 -11.44 4.23
N TYR A 114 19.11 -10.39 3.70
CA TYR A 114 20.05 -9.60 4.49
C TYR A 114 19.42 -8.44 5.26
N GLU A 115 19.88 -8.24 6.49
CA GLU A 115 19.39 -7.16 7.36
C GLU A 115 19.58 -5.78 6.73
N ARG A 116 20.75 -5.49 6.18
CA ARG A 116 21.02 -4.24 5.46
C ARG A 116 20.04 -3.96 4.34
N GLU A 117 19.60 -5.00 3.62
CA GLU A 117 18.62 -4.89 2.52
C GLU A 117 17.22 -4.65 3.07
N CYS A 118 16.84 -5.34 4.15
CA CYS A 118 15.58 -5.08 4.86
C CYS A 118 15.52 -3.62 5.34
N ARG A 119 16.59 -3.12 5.97
CA ARG A 119 16.67 -1.74 6.48
C ARG A 119 16.59 -0.70 5.38
N ILE A 120 17.44 -0.81 4.36
CA ILE A 120 17.44 0.17 3.26
C ILE A 120 16.14 0.08 2.44
N GLY A 121 15.58 -1.13 2.29
CA GLY A 121 14.29 -1.35 1.66
C GLY A 121 13.18 -0.59 2.37
N LEU A 122 13.06 -0.74 3.69
CA LEU A 122 12.05 -0.02 4.49
C LEU A 122 12.17 1.51 4.31
N ARG A 123 13.39 2.05 4.31
CA ARG A 123 13.65 3.48 4.05
C ARG A 123 13.31 3.91 2.61
N SER A 124 13.33 2.97 1.67
CA SER A 124 13.09 3.20 0.24
C SER A 124 11.65 2.92 -0.19
N GLY A 125 10.77 2.55 0.75
CA GLY A 125 9.35 2.34 0.50
C GLY A 125 8.90 0.87 0.41
N LEU A 126 9.71 -0.09 0.88
CA LEU A 126 9.33 -1.49 0.98
C LEU A 126 8.12 -1.68 1.91
N ASN A 127 7.13 -2.46 1.48
CA ASN A 127 5.88 -2.65 2.21
C ASN A 127 5.77 -4.03 2.88
N VAL A 128 6.43 -5.05 2.31
CA VAL A 128 6.31 -6.43 2.76
C VAL A 128 7.67 -7.07 2.90
N ILE A 129 7.89 -7.78 4.01
CA ILE A 129 9.02 -8.68 4.19
C ILE A 129 8.46 -10.09 4.42
N ILE A 130 8.78 -10.99 3.50
CA ILE A 130 8.36 -12.40 3.52
C ILE A 130 9.34 -13.16 4.40
N THR A 131 9.01 -13.25 5.69
CA THR A 131 9.81 -14.00 6.66
C THR A 131 9.31 -15.44 6.77
N GLY A 132 10.23 -16.40 6.77
CA GLY A 132 9.94 -17.82 6.89
C GLY A 132 9.73 -18.29 8.33
N PHE A 133 9.31 -19.54 8.46
CA PHE A 133 9.18 -20.24 9.75
C PHE A 133 10.37 -21.20 9.98
N PRO A 134 10.71 -21.50 11.25
CA PRO A 134 11.68 -22.55 11.55
C PRO A 134 11.25 -23.88 10.90
N LYS A 135 12.18 -24.55 10.20
CA LYS A 135 12.02 -25.84 9.49
C LYS A 135 11.48 -25.79 8.04
N ASN A 136 11.41 -24.64 7.38
CA ASN A 136 11.18 -24.59 5.93
C ASN A 136 12.50 -24.81 5.14
N HIS A 137 12.42 -25.46 3.98
CA HIS A 137 13.57 -25.73 3.08
C HIS A 137 14.10 -24.45 2.40
N HIS A 138 13.21 -23.54 2.03
CA HIS A 138 13.55 -22.13 1.78
C HIS A 138 13.49 -21.40 3.11
N GLY A 139 14.53 -21.59 3.93
CA GLY A 139 14.70 -20.82 5.14
C GLY A 139 14.83 -19.34 4.75
N TYR A 140 13.70 -18.64 4.62
CA TYR A 140 13.62 -17.19 4.47
C TYR A 140 14.08 -16.57 5.79
N MET A 141 15.38 -16.69 5.99
CA MET A 141 16.16 -16.10 7.05
C MET A 141 16.25 -14.61 6.71
N CYS A 142 15.16 -13.87 6.77
CA CYS A 142 15.25 -12.43 6.54
C CYS A 142 15.81 -11.76 7.79
N GLY A 143 16.68 -10.78 7.61
CA GLY A 143 17.19 -9.95 8.71
C GLY A 143 18.44 -10.48 9.40
N TYR A 144 19.28 -11.30 8.76
CA TYR A 144 20.66 -11.58 9.25
C TYR A 144 21.71 -10.99 8.32
N GLU A 145 22.94 -10.88 8.78
CA GLU A 145 24.10 -10.59 7.92
C GLU A 145 24.87 -11.87 7.57
N PRO A 146 25.50 -11.97 6.38
CA PRO A 146 26.36 -13.10 6.03
C PRO A 146 27.34 -13.46 7.16
N GLY A 147 27.44 -14.75 7.49
CA GLY A 147 28.27 -15.24 8.59
C GLY A 147 27.71 -15.03 10.01
N THR A 148 26.55 -14.39 10.16
CA THR A 148 25.95 -14.11 11.49
C THR A 148 24.73 -14.96 11.82
N ALA A 149 24.31 -15.85 10.92
CA ALA A 149 23.13 -16.70 11.08
C ALA A 149 23.21 -17.54 12.36
N ARG A 150 22.41 -17.18 13.37
CA ARG A 150 22.24 -17.90 14.64
C ARG A 150 20.76 -17.97 14.97
N ARG A 151 20.35 -18.96 15.76
CA ARG A 151 18.96 -19.08 16.24
C ARG A 151 18.52 -17.78 16.91
N GLY A 152 17.41 -17.19 16.46
CA GLY A 152 16.87 -15.94 17.01
C GLY A 152 17.43 -14.63 16.41
N LYS A 153 18.34 -14.71 15.42
CA LYS A 153 18.91 -13.53 14.72
C LYS A 153 18.33 -13.28 13.32
N PHE A 154 17.25 -13.96 12.96
CA PHE A 154 16.57 -13.81 11.67
C PHE A 154 15.10 -14.21 11.81
N GLY A 155 14.35 -13.96 10.75
CA GLY A 155 12.92 -14.25 10.68
C GLY A 155 12.09 -13.22 11.45
N LEU A 156 10.81 -13.56 11.69
CA LEU A 156 9.79 -12.60 12.10
C LEU A 156 10.18 -11.77 13.33
N PRO A 157 10.71 -12.32 14.44
CA PRO A 157 11.09 -11.49 15.59
C PRO A 157 12.14 -10.43 15.25
N ARG A 158 13.14 -10.77 14.44
CA ARG A 158 14.18 -9.82 14.03
C ARG A 158 13.65 -8.78 13.05
N ILE A 159 12.81 -9.20 12.10
CA ILE A 159 12.14 -8.27 11.17
C ILE A 159 11.27 -7.28 11.92
N MET A 160 10.47 -7.72 12.90
CA MET A 160 9.67 -6.81 13.73
C MET A 160 10.54 -5.80 14.48
N GLN A 161 11.71 -6.22 14.96
CA GLN A 161 12.66 -5.32 15.62
C GLN A 161 13.25 -4.31 14.63
N ILE A 162 13.67 -4.75 13.44
CA ILE A 162 14.18 -3.87 12.38
C ILE A 162 13.11 -2.84 12.00
N MET A 163 11.86 -3.25 11.80
CA MET A 163 10.76 -2.32 11.49
C MET A 163 10.59 -1.24 12.57
N LYS A 164 10.66 -1.61 13.85
CA LYS A 164 10.59 -0.68 14.98
C LYS A 164 11.77 0.29 15.03
N GLU A 165 12.97 -0.17 14.69
CA GLU A 165 14.17 0.65 14.67
C GLU A 165 14.19 1.61 13.48
N GLU A 166 13.60 1.23 12.34
CA GLU A 166 13.66 1.99 11.09
C GLU A 166 12.47 2.95 10.89
N VAL A 167 11.27 2.57 11.36
CA VAL A 167 10.05 3.33 11.10
C VAL A 167 9.47 3.86 12.39
N HIS A 168 9.54 5.18 12.56
CA HIS A 168 8.98 5.90 13.69
C HIS A 168 7.68 6.58 13.26
N ASN A 169 6.55 6.22 13.88
CA ASN A 169 5.26 6.83 13.60
C ASN A 169 4.52 7.15 14.92
N PRO A 170 4.08 8.41 15.15
CA PRO A 170 3.38 8.78 16.37
C PRO A 170 1.89 8.38 16.38
N ASN A 171 1.32 7.98 15.24
CA ASN A 171 -0.12 7.77 15.07
C ASN A 171 -0.52 6.29 14.96
N VAL A 172 0.39 5.40 14.56
CA VAL A 172 0.15 3.95 14.43
C VAL A 172 1.35 3.15 14.94
N GLN A 173 1.10 1.94 15.43
CA GLN A 173 2.18 1.05 15.85
C GLN A 173 2.97 0.51 14.64
N VAL A 174 4.25 0.22 14.88
CA VAL A 174 5.10 -0.50 13.92
C VAL A 174 5.65 -1.76 14.61
N PRO A 175 5.45 -2.97 14.05
CA PRO A 175 4.54 -3.25 12.94
C PRO A 175 3.08 -2.97 13.32
N VAL A 176 2.26 -2.70 12.30
CA VAL A 176 0.82 -2.47 12.42
C VAL A 176 0.15 -3.66 13.13
N LEU A 177 -0.64 -3.37 14.16
CA LEU A 177 -1.39 -4.38 14.92
C LEU A 177 -2.86 -4.38 14.54
N LYS A 178 -3.64 -5.30 15.13
CA LYS A 178 -5.07 -5.42 14.87
C LYS A 178 -5.81 -4.11 15.14
N GLU A 179 -5.45 -3.40 16.21
CA GLU A 179 -6.08 -2.11 16.54
C GLU A 179 -5.85 -1.05 15.45
N ASP A 180 -4.65 -1.02 14.84
CA ASP A 180 -4.32 -0.11 13.75
C ASP A 180 -4.94 -0.53 12.40
N LEU A 181 -5.22 -1.83 12.22
CA LEU A 181 -5.92 -2.34 11.02
C LEU A 181 -7.40 -1.98 10.99
N ILE A 182 -8.04 -1.74 12.14
CA ILE A 182 -9.46 -1.35 12.20
C ILE A 182 -9.70 -0.01 11.47
N PRO A 183 -8.98 1.09 11.79
CA PRO A 183 -9.06 2.35 11.04
C PRO A 183 -8.87 2.20 9.53
N LEU A 184 -7.88 1.42 9.10
CA LEU A 184 -7.64 1.15 7.68
C LEU A 184 -8.83 0.41 7.06
N THR A 185 -9.33 -0.62 7.75
CA THR A 185 -10.50 -1.40 7.31
C THR A 185 -11.74 -0.52 7.21
N THR A 186 -11.97 0.39 8.17
CA THR A 186 -13.05 1.38 8.13
C THR A 186 -12.91 2.27 6.89
N ALA A 187 -11.72 2.81 6.64
CA ALA A 187 -11.48 3.69 5.48
C ALA A 187 -11.72 2.96 4.15
N ILE A 188 -11.22 1.72 4.01
CA ILE A 188 -11.46 0.89 2.81
C ILE A 188 -12.95 0.58 2.66
N LYS A 189 -13.66 0.31 3.77
CA LYS A 189 -15.08 -0.01 3.72
C LYS A 189 -15.95 1.20 3.37
N ILE A 190 -15.57 2.41 3.83
CA ILE A 190 -16.19 3.67 3.41
C ILE A 190 -15.90 3.92 1.94
N ALA A 191 -14.64 3.85 1.51
CA ALA A 191 -14.26 4.07 0.12
C ALA A 191 -15.04 3.15 -0.83
N GLY A 192 -15.30 1.93 -0.41
CA GLY A 192 -16.11 0.98 -1.16
C GLY A 192 -15.27 0.10 -2.09
N ARG A 193 -15.93 -0.91 -2.68
CA ARG A 193 -15.23 -1.97 -3.43
C ARG A 193 -14.55 -1.48 -4.69
N ASP A 194 -15.06 -0.41 -5.27
CA ASP A 194 -14.56 0.15 -6.52
C ASP A 194 -13.20 0.85 -6.38
N TYR A 195 -12.75 1.08 -5.14
CA TYR A 195 -11.48 1.72 -4.81
C TYR A 195 -10.48 0.75 -4.13
N ILE A 196 -10.77 -0.57 -4.13
CA ILE A 196 -9.87 -1.58 -3.53
C ILE A 196 -8.61 -1.75 -4.37
N TYR A 197 -8.80 -1.98 -5.67
CA TYR A 197 -7.70 -2.07 -6.61
C TYR A 197 -7.30 -0.66 -7.07
N PRO A 198 -6.00 -0.45 -7.39
CA PRO A 198 -5.48 0.84 -7.81
C PRO A 198 -6.34 1.49 -8.90
N LYS A 199 -7.07 2.53 -8.51
CA LYS A 199 -7.89 3.38 -9.36
C LYS A 199 -7.35 4.79 -9.27
N LYS A 200 -7.11 5.43 -10.41
CA LYS A 200 -6.59 6.80 -10.42
C LYS A 200 -7.66 7.80 -9.98
N ILE A 201 -7.25 8.73 -9.13
CA ILE A 201 -7.90 10.01 -8.91
C ILE A 201 -6.79 11.04 -9.15
N GLY A 202 -6.88 11.79 -10.25
CA GLY A 202 -5.79 12.63 -10.73
C GLY A 202 -4.58 11.82 -11.19
N ALA A 203 -3.39 12.22 -10.74
CA ALA A 203 -2.12 11.58 -11.05
C ALA A 203 -1.85 10.32 -10.20
N TYR A 204 -2.45 10.23 -9.01
CA TYR A 204 -2.20 9.14 -8.05
C TYR A 204 -3.29 8.08 -8.03
N THR A 205 -2.93 6.88 -7.58
CA THR A 205 -3.86 5.76 -7.38
C THR A 205 -4.36 5.72 -5.94
N VAL A 206 -5.67 5.57 -5.78
CA VAL A 206 -6.30 5.06 -4.55
C VAL A 206 -6.43 3.55 -4.69
N GLY A 207 -6.17 2.80 -3.61
CA GLY A 207 -6.18 1.35 -3.64
C GLY A 207 -4.78 0.76 -3.46
N ASP A 208 -4.74 -0.43 -2.89
CA ASP A 208 -3.53 -1.23 -2.69
C ASP A 208 -3.92 -2.69 -2.90
N ALA A 209 -3.08 -3.46 -3.60
CA ALA A 209 -3.39 -4.85 -3.92
C ALA A 209 -3.68 -5.70 -2.66
N HIS A 210 -3.12 -5.36 -1.49
CA HIS A 210 -3.40 -6.06 -0.24
C HIS A 210 -4.75 -5.71 0.39
N TRP A 211 -5.40 -4.63 -0.01
CA TRP A 211 -6.75 -4.35 0.44
C TRP A 211 -7.73 -5.44 0.00
N ALA A 212 -7.41 -6.17 -1.09
CA ALA A 212 -8.09 -7.40 -1.49
C ALA A 212 -8.09 -8.46 -0.37
N THR A 213 -7.01 -8.56 0.41
CA THR A 213 -6.95 -9.47 1.57
C THR A 213 -7.86 -8.97 2.69
N LEU A 214 -7.89 -7.66 2.94
CA LEU A 214 -8.72 -7.06 3.99
C LEU A 214 -10.21 -7.24 3.70
N ILE A 215 -10.67 -7.00 2.48
CA ILE A 215 -12.10 -7.11 2.14
C ILE A 215 -12.66 -8.53 2.20
N ASN A 216 -11.78 -9.54 2.05
CA ASN A 216 -12.15 -10.95 2.19
C ASN A 216 -12.10 -11.43 3.65
N SER A 217 -11.50 -10.65 4.55
CA SER A 217 -11.33 -11.00 5.95
C SER A 217 -12.64 -10.93 6.77
N LYS A 218 -12.65 -11.62 7.92
CA LYS A 218 -13.74 -11.48 8.91
C LYS A 218 -13.81 -10.07 9.52
N MET A 219 -12.68 -9.35 9.58
CA MET A 219 -12.63 -7.99 10.13
C MET A 219 -13.50 -7.06 9.28
N TYR A 220 -13.30 -7.04 7.96
CA TYR A 220 -14.10 -6.22 7.05
C TYR A 220 -15.58 -6.61 7.05
N LYS A 221 -15.89 -7.91 7.05
CA LYS A 221 -17.27 -8.41 7.04
C LYS A 221 -18.03 -8.01 8.31
N ASN A 222 -17.39 -8.08 9.46
CA ASN A 222 -18.04 -7.84 10.76
C ASN A 222 -18.01 -6.37 11.19
N LEU A 223 -17.17 -5.53 10.56
CA LEU A 223 -17.08 -4.11 10.88
C LEU A 223 -18.35 -3.38 10.42
N THR A 224 -19.07 -2.73 11.34
CA THR A 224 -20.25 -1.91 11.00
C THR A 224 -19.80 -0.47 10.84
N LEU A 225 -20.15 0.16 9.72
CA LEU A 225 -19.88 1.58 9.51
C LEU A 225 -20.88 2.41 10.28
N LYS A 226 -20.41 3.51 10.87
CA LYS A 226 -21.28 4.55 11.43
C LYS A 226 -21.93 5.37 10.31
N ASN A 227 -21.14 5.72 9.31
CA ASN A 227 -21.54 6.43 8.10
C ASN A 227 -20.89 5.74 6.90
N ASP A 228 -21.67 5.46 5.86
CA ASP A 228 -21.12 5.08 4.57
C ASP A 228 -20.78 6.31 3.69
N LEU A 229 -20.25 6.09 2.49
CA LEU A 229 -19.87 7.18 1.59
C LEU A 229 -21.06 8.07 1.20
N ASN A 230 -22.26 7.50 1.04
CA ASN A 230 -23.45 8.27 0.72
C ASN A 230 -23.89 9.11 1.91
N ASP A 231 -23.85 8.57 3.13
CA ASP A 231 -24.13 9.33 4.35
C ASP A 231 -23.20 10.54 4.49
N ILE A 232 -21.91 10.34 4.19
CA ILE A 232 -20.89 11.39 4.23
C ILE A 232 -21.19 12.47 3.18
N VAL A 233 -21.46 12.07 1.94
CA VAL A 233 -21.77 12.99 0.84
C VAL A 233 -23.05 13.79 1.14
N ASN A 234 -24.11 13.11 1.59
CA ASN A 234 -25.40 13.71 1.92
C ASN A 234 -25.35 14.61 3.18
N SER A 235 -24.28 14.54 3.96
CA SER A 235 -24.09 15.44 5.12
C SER A 235 -23.70 16.86 4.70
N VAL A 236 -23.20 17.03 3.47
CA VAL A 236 -22.77 18.33 2.94
C VAL A 236 -23.98 19.16 2.54
N ASN A 237 -24.02 20.37 3.07
CA ASN A 237 -24.98 21.41 2.69
C ASN A 237 -24.22 22.62 2.18
N GLY A 238 -24.74 23.27 1.14
CA GLY A 238 -24.12 24.45 0.51
C GLY A 238 -23.22 24.10 -0.66
N ASN A 239 -22.39 25.06 -1.06
CA ASN A 239 -21.55 24.99 -2.25
C ASN A 239 -20.06 24.78 -1.93
N SER A 240 -19.69 24.77 -0.65
CA SER A 240 -18.30 24.64 -0.22
C SER A 240 -18.15 23.65 0.94
N VAL A 241 -17.08 22.84 0.90
CA VAL A 241 -16.80 21.83 1.93
C VAL A 241 -15.34 21.80 2.33
N ALA A 242 -15.06 21.73 3.63
CA ALA A 242 -13.71 21.52 4.15
C ALA A 242 -13.49 20.04 4.52
N LEU A 243 -12.49 19.40 3.91
CA LEU A 243 -12.02 18.05 4.25
C LEU A 243 -10.81 18.15 5.19
N LEU A 244 -11.00 17.73 6.45
CA LEU A 244 -10.03 17.84 7.53
C LEU A 244 -9.31 16.51 7.76
N GLY A 245 -8.05 16.42 7.33
CA GLY A 245 -7.24 15.21 7.29
C GLY A 245 -7.07 14.67 5.86
N GLY A 246 -6.39 15.46 5.02
CA GLY A 246 -6.18 15.17 3.60
C GLY A 246 -5.37 13.90 3.36
N ARG A 247 -6.00 12.78 2.99
CA ARG A 247 -5.34 11.52 2.58
C ARG A 247 -6.21 10.79 1.54
N PHE A 248 -5.87 9.54 1.20
CA PHE A 248 -6.60 8.80 0.15
C PHE A 248 -8.13 8.81 0.32
N LEU A 249 -8.65 8.71 1.55
CA LEU A 249 -10.10 8.73 1.78
C LEU A 249 -10.71 10.11 1.51
N SER A 250 -9.99 11.19 1.82
CA SER A 250 -10.41 12.54 1.43
C SER A 250 -10.49 12.70 -0.09
N TRP A 251 -9.63 12.01 -0.86
CA TRP A 251 -9.68 12.04 -2.32
C TRP A 251 -10.92 11.33 -2.85
N VAL A 252 -11.29 10.20 -2.24
CA VAL A 252 -12.53 9.48 -2.57
C VAL A 252 -13.75 10.35 -2.25
N ILE A 253 -13.79 10.96 -1.06
CA ILE A 253 -14.89 11.85 -0.67
C ILE A 253 -14.97 13.07 -1.61
N ALA A 254 -13.84 13.70 -1.93
CA ALA A 254 -13.79 14.83 -2.86
C ALA A 254 -14.30 14.44 -4.26
N ASN A 255 -13.91 13.28 -4.76
CA ASN A 255 -14.36 12.78 -6.08
C ASN A 255 -15.87 12.57 -6.16
N GLU A 256 -16.52 12.14 -5.08
CA GLU A 256 -17.98 12.03 -5.04
C GLU A 256 -18.69 13.38 -4.85
N LEU A 257 -18.05 14.31 -4.13
CA LEU A 257 -18.58 15.66 -3.88
C LEU A 257 -18.41 16.61 -5.05
N ASP A 258 -17.49 16.34 -5.97
CA ASP A 258 -17.15 17.18 -7.14
C ASP A 258 -18.38 17.66 -7.94
N LYS A 259 -19.45 16.87 -7.97
CA LYS A 259 -20.69 17.20 -8.70
C LYS A 259 -21.70 18.03 -7.89
N GLN A 260 -21.41 18.30 -6.63
CA GLN A 260 -22.35 18.87 -5.66
C GLN A 260 -21.85 20.19 -5.05
N VAL A 261 -20.54 20.46 -5.13
CA VAL A 261 -19.92 21.64 -4.54
C VAL A 261 -19.05 22.36 -5.57
N ASP A 262 -18.96 23.68 -5.44
CA ASP A 262 -18.10 24.53 -6.27
C ASP A 262 -16.67 24.57 -5.71
N GLU A 263 -16.50 24.42 -4.39
CA GLU A 263 -15.23 24.58 -3.69
C GLU A 263 -14.96 23.46 -2.67
N ILE A 264 -13.74 22.93 -2.67
CA ILE A 264 -13.26 21.93 -1.70
C ILE A 264 -11.99 22.45 -1.02
N ILE A 265 -12.05 22.69 0.29
CA ILE A 265 -10.91 23.11 1.09
C ILE A 265 -10.23 21.87 1.69
N ILE A 266 -8.92 21.71 1.48
CA ILE A 266 -8.14 20.58 2.02
C ILE A 266 -7.26 21.06 3.17
N SER A 267 -7.46 20.51 4.37
CA SER A 267 -6.59 20.75 5.53
C SER A 267 -5.88 19.46 5.95
N ASP A 268 -4.56 19.48 6.08
CA ASP A 268 -3.82 18.43 6.78
C ASP A 268 -2.72 19.04 7.65
N ALA A 269 -2.40 18.39 8.78
CA ALA A 269 -1.34 18.84 9.67
C ALA A 269 0.06 18.65 9.05
N ASP A 270 0.20 17.77 8.06
CA ASP A 270 1.42 17.60 7.28
C ASP A 270 1.35 18.47 6.00
N PRO A 271 2.19 19.53 5.89
CA PRO A 271 2.17 20.43 4.74
C PRO A 271 2.46 19.75 3.41
N TRP A 272 3.28 18.69 3.41
CA TRP A 272 3.57 17.95 2.19
C TRP A 272 2.32 17.20 1.74
N VAL A 273 1.64 16.52 2.67
CA VAL A 273 0.41 15.78 2.37
C VAL A 273 -0.71 16.71 1.87
N GLN A 274 -0.89 17.88 2.50
CA GLN A 274 -1.86 18.88 2.05
C GLN A 274 -1.55 19.34 0.62
N ARG A 275 -0.31 19.76 0.36
CA ARG A 275 0.11 20.22 -0.96
C ARG A 275 -0.11 19.15 -2.02
N MET A 276 0.36 17.92 -1.77
CA MET A 276 0.20 16.82 -2.73
C MET A 276 -1.26 16.46 -2.99
N THR A 277 -2.12 16.57 -1.97
CA THR A 277 -3.57 16.36 -2.13
C THR A 277 -4.20 17.45 -2.99
N VAL A 278 -3.89 18.72 -2.72
CA VAL A 278 -4.40 19.85 -3.50
C VAL A 278 -3.96 19.76 -4.95
N GLU A 279 -2.65 19.60 -5.20
CA GLU A 279 -2.10 19.46 -6.56
C GLU A 279 -2.75 18.28 -7.32
N ASN A 280 -2.93 17.14 -6.65
CA ASN A 280 -3.52 15.97 -7.31
C ASN A 280 -5.00 16.15 -7.66
N LEU A 281 -5.78 16.78 -6.77
CA LEU A 281 -7.21 16.94 -6.98
C LEU A 281 -7.54 18.12 -7.90
N GLN A 282 -6.74 19.19 -7.89
CA GLN A 282 -6.96 20.39 -8.70
C GLN A 282 -6.98 20.09 -10.20
N ASP A 283 -6.18 19.12 -10.64
CA ASP A 283 -6.12 18.69 -12.05
C ASP A 283 -7.13 17.56 -12.37
N ALA A 284 -7.87 17.06 -11.36
CA ALA A 284 -8.69 15.86 -11.47
C ALA A 284 -10.19 16.12 -11.35
N LEU A 285 -10.58 17.19 -10.67
CA LEU A 285 -11.93 17.53 -10.27
C LEU A 285 -12.36 18.87 -10.91
N ASP A 286 -13.65 19.03 -11.14
CA ASP A 286 -14.22 20.28 -11.67
C ASP A 286 -14.32 21.37 -10.58
N ALA A 287 -14.48 20.97 -9.31
CA ALA A 287 -14.50 21.88 -8.17
C ALA A 287 -13.15 22.60 -7.96
N THR A 288 -13.21 23.83 -7.45
CA THR A 288 -12.00 24.59 -7.08
C THR A 288 -11.39 23.99 -5.82
N ILE A 289 -10.12 23.58 -5.88
CA ILE A 289 -9.43 22.95 -4.75
C ILE A 289 -8.56 23.98 -4.04
N ILE A 290 -8.86 24.23 -2.77
CA ILE A 290 -8.25 25.30 -1.98
C ILE A 290 -7.37 24.71 -0.88
N PRO A 291 -6.09 25.12 -0.75
CA PRO A 291 -5.28 24.74 0.40
C PRO A 291 -5.79 25.42 1.67
N GLY A 292 -6.11 24.63 2.70
CA GLY A 292 -6.59 25.12 3.98
C GLY A 292 -5.50 25.76 4.84
N ASP A 293 -5.90 26.71 5.68
CA ASP A 293 -5.05 27.36 6.70
C ASP A 293 -5.31 26.74 8.08
N GLY A 294 -5.16 25.42 8.17
CA GLY A 294 -5.44 24.63 9.36
C GLY A 294 -6.93 24.38 9.62
N ASP A 295 -7.20 23.39 10.47
CA ASP A 295 -8.53 22.77 10.58
C ASP A 295 -9.64 23.78 10.94
N VAL A 296 -9.37 24.68 11.89
CA VAL A 296 -10.35 25.63 12.42
C VAL A 296 -10.71 26.72 11.40
N ASN A 297 -9.72 27.28 10.70
CA ASN A 297 -9.97 28.33 9.73
C ASN A 297 -10.63 27.74 8.48
N SER A 298 -10.16 26.57 8.02
CA SER A 298 -10.74 25.86 6.89
C SER A 298 -12.22 25.53 7.13
N ALA A 299 -12.57 25.04 8.32
CA ALA A 299 -13.96 24.74 8.66
C ALA A 299 -14.86 25.99 8.78
N LYS A 300 -14.30 27.17 9.04
CA LYS A 300 -15.06 28.43 9.09
C LYS A 300 -15.27 29.06 7.70
N GLN A 301 -14.41 28.71 6.74
CA GLN A 301 -14.46 29.24 5.38
C GLN A 301 -15.43 28.47 4.49
N ALA A 302 -15.75 27.22 4.83
CA ALA A 302 -16.69 26.38 4.10
C ALA A 302 -18.08 26.33 4.75
N ASP A 303 -19.10 26.05 3.94
CA ASP A 303 -20.49 25.85 4.39
C ASP A 303 -20.61 24.58 5.23
N SER A 304 -19.82 23.55 4.90
CA SER A 304 -19.77 22.26 5.59
C SER A 304 -18.32 21.85 5.89
N SER A 305 -18.13 21.01 6.89
CA SER A 305 -16.81 20.44 7.21
C SER A 305 -16.91 18.96 7.58
N ILE A 306 -15.96 18.17 7.10
CA ILE A 306 -15.89 16.71 7.30
C ILE A 306 -14.51 16.37 7.87
N ILE A 307 -14.47 15.57 8.92
CA ILE A 307 -13.24 14.95 9.42
C ILE A 307 -12.97 13.69 8.59
N SER A 308 -12.04 13.74 7.65
CA SER A 308 -11.81 12.68 6.66
C SER A 308 -10.84 11.57 7.10
N SER A 309 -10.37 11.60 8.35
CA SER A 309 -9.42 10.62 8.89
C SER A 309 -10.12 9.57 9.76
N THR A 310 -9.89 8.29 9.48
CA THR A 310 -10.34 7.18 10.34
C THR A 310 -9.36 6.85 11.47
N VAL A 311 -8.15 7.43 11.47
CA VAL A 311 -7.15 7.20 12.52
C VAL A 311 -7.60 7.91 13.80
N PRO A 312 -7.89 7.19 14.91
CA PRO A 312 -8.54 7.79 16.08
C PRO A 312 -7.75 8.95 16.70
N GLY A 313 -6.42 8.82 16.77
CA GLY A 313 -5.55 9.86 17.31
C GLY A 313 -5.54 11.16 16.50
N ILE A 314 -5.85 11.09 15.20
CA ILE A 314 -5.97 12.26 14.32
C ILE A 314 -7.41 12.79 14.38
N SER A 315 -8.40 11.91 14.17
CA SER A 315 -9.82 12.24 14.17
C SER A 315 -10.23 12.98 15.45
N ASN A 316 -9.84 12.45 16.62
CA ASN A 316 -10.20 13.05 17.91
C ASN A 316 -9.54 14.41 18.12
N LYS A 317 -8.31 14.61 17.64
CA LYS A 317 -7.61 15.91 17.72
C LYS A 317 -8.31 16.98 16.89
N ILE A 318 -8.79 16.61 15.70
CA ILE A 318 -9.54 17.52 14.83
C ILE A 318 -10.91 17.81 15.44
N LEU A 319 -11.63 16.78 15.89
CA LEU A 319 -12.96 16.93 16.50
C LEU A 319 -12.95 17.86 17.72
N ASN A 320 -11.90 17.79 18.55
CA ASN A 320 -11.76 18.69 19.70
C ASN A 320 -11.58 20.16 19.30
N LYS A 321 -11.04 20.44 18.11
CA LYS A 321 -10.88 21.82 17.59
C LYS A 321 -12.11 22.29 16.81
N VAL A 322 -12.78 21.36 16.11
CA VAL A 322 -13.91 21.61 15.22
C VAL A 322 -15.06 20.68 15.59
N PRO A 323 -15.77 20.93 16.71
CA PRO A 323 -16.75 19.99 17.27
C PRO A 323 -18.00 19.79 16.40
N ASN A 324 -18.27 20.73 15.47
CA ASN A 324 -19.42 20.68 14.59
C ASN A 324 -19.12 20.03 13.23
N ALA A 325 -17.88 19.62 12.97
CA ALA A 325 -17.54 18.92 11.74
C ALA A 325 -18.19 17.53 11.72
N PHE A 326 -18.67 17.11 10.55
CA PHE A 326 -19.19 15.76 10.36
C PHE A 326 -18.04 14.76 10.52
N ASN A 327 -18.11 13.93 11.56
CA ASN A 327 -17.11 12.90 11.80
C ASN A 327 -17.52 11.58 11.14
N ILE A 328 -16.68 11.10 10.21
CA ILE A 328 -16.92 9.87 9.48
C ILE A 328 -16.82 8.60 10.36
N VAL A 329 -16.17 8.71 11.54
CA VAL A 329 -16.07 7.65 12.56
C VAL A 329 -16.77 7.99 13.87
#